data_AF-A0A674JTD6-F1
#
_entry.id   AF-A0A674JTD6-F1
#
_cell.length_a   1.000
_cell.length_b   1.000
_cell.length_c   1.000
_cell.angle_alpha   90.00
_cell.angle_beta   90.00
_cell.angle_gamma   90.00
#
_symmetry.space_group_name_H-M   'P 1'
#
loop_
_entity.id
_entity.type
_entity.pdbx_description
1 polymer ?
#
loop_
_entity_poly.entity_id
_entity_poly.type
_entity_poly.pdbx_seq_one_letter_code
_entity_poly.pdbx_strand_id
1 'polypeptide(L)'
;MESHAIGKKPKDPANLIEEGELFLTLNIFYPVIFQKHKDHKPYQTVIVLGSQKLTELRDSISCVSDLQMGGEFSSHPDQAPEHVSKDLYKSAFFYFEGVFYNDKRHSECRDLSRTIIEWSESHDRGYGNLQTAKMEDYTFNDLSIKIGFPYLFCHQGDCEHIILITDIR
;
A
#
# COMPACT_ATOMS: atom_id res chain seq x y z
N MET A 1 -0.34 -25.86 -23.45
CA MET A 1 1.07 -25.56 -23.73
C MET A 1 1.51 -24.52 -22.72
N GLU A 2 2.02 -24.97 -21.57
CA GLU A 2 2.61 -24.07 -20.59
C GLU A 2 3.97 -23.63 -21.14
N SER A 3 4.09 -22.35 -21.49
CA SER A 3 5.37 -21.79 -21.86
C SER A 3 6.21 -21.67 -20.59
N HIS A 4 7.13 -22.60 -20.37
CA HIS A 4 8.26 -22.36 -19.49
C HIS A 4 9.02 -21.17 -20.06
N ALA A 5 8.79 -19.98 -19.51
CA ALA A 5 9.61 -18.82 -19.80
C ALA A 5 11.03 -19.15 -19.31
N ILE A 6 11.89 -19.58 -20.23
CA ILE A 6 13.33 -19.67 -19.98
C ILE A 6 13.78 -18.26 -19.63
N GLY A 7 14.06 -18.03 -18.34
CA GLY A 7 14.39 -16.72 -17.82
C GLY A 7 15.55 -16.10 -18.59
N LYS A 8 15.31 -14.97 -19.26
CA LYS A 8 16.38 -14.19 -19.88
C LYS A 8 17.19 -13.57 -18.75
N LYS A 9 18.51 -13.82 -18.73
CA LYS A 9 19.40 -13.08 -17.82
C LYS A 9 19.29 -11.59 -18.11
N PRO A 10 19.00 -10.75 -17.09
CA PRO A 10 19.00 -9.31 -17.23
C PRO A 10 20.34 -8.82 -17.78
N LYS A 11 20.31 -7.82 -18.67
CA LYS A 11 21.54 -7.20 -19.21
C LYS A 11 22.19 -6.27 -18.20
N ASP A 12 21.38 -5.63 -17.37
CA ASP A 12 21.82 -4.72 -16.33
C ASP A 12 22.06 -5.52 -15.03
N PRO A 13 23.27 -5.46 -14.46
CA PRO A 13 23.58 -6.09 -13.19
C PRO A 13 22.65 -5.67 -12.04
N ALA A 14 22.10 -4.44 -12.06
CA ALA A 14 21.17 -3.97 -11.04
C ALA A 14 19.82 -4.71 -11.03
N ASN A 15 19.49 -5.40 -12.12
CA ASN A 15 18.28 -6.22 -12.22
C ASN A 15 18.53 -7.69 -11.91
N LEU A 16 19.77 -8.06 -11.53
CA LEU A 16 20.08 -9.40 -11.05
C LEU A 16 19.57 -9.52 -9.61
N ILE A 17 18.88 -10.63 -9.34
CA ILE A 17 18.37 -10.95 -8.02
C ILE A 17 19.32 -11.99 -7.41
N GLU A 18 19.75 -11.74 -6.17
CA GLU A 18 20.65 -12.63 -5.46
C GLU A 18 19.98 -13.96 -5.09
N GLU A 19 20.79 -15.01 -4.95
CA GLU A 19 20.30 -16.30 -4.48
C GLU A 19 19.79 -16.18 -3.04
N GLY A 20 18.60 -16.72 -2.76
CA GLY A 20 17.96 -16.65 -1.45
C GLY A 20 17.06 -15.43 -1.25
N GLU A 21 16.88 -14.58 -2.26
CA GLU A 21 15.90 -13.50 -2.22
C GLU A 21 14.46 -14.07 -2.17
N LEU A 22 13.64 -13.49 -1.29
CA LEU A 22 12.23 -13.84 -1.13
C LEU A 22 11.37 -13.11 -2.17
N PHE A 23 10.38 -13.79 -2.73
CA PHE A 23 9.34 -13.18 -3.56
C PHE A 23 7.99 -13.31 -2.89
N LEU A 24 7.28 -12.21 -2.74
CA LEU A 24 5.91 -12.20 -2.25
C LEU A 24 4.96 -11.81 -3.38
N THR A 25 3.87 -12.55 -3.54
CA THR A 25 2.77 -12.17 -4.44
C THR A 25 1.66 -11.52 -3.62
N LEU A 26 1.36 -10.26 -3.93
CA LEU A 26 0.36 -9.45 -3.24
C LEU A 26 -0.79 -9.11 -4.17
N ASN A 27 -2.01 -9.31 -3.70
CA ASN A 27 -3.23 -8.78 -4.30
C ASN A 27 -3.70 -7.56 -3.52
N ILE A 28 -3.80 -6.42 -4.19
CA ILE A 28 -4.26 -5.15 -3.61
C ILE A 28 -5.63 -4.83 -4.17
N PHE A 29 -6.66 -4.93 -3.34
CA PHE A 29 -8.04 -4.70 -3.70
C PHE A 29 -8.35 -3.21 -3.69
N TYR A 30 -9.11 -2.75 -4.69
CA TYR A 30 -9.55 -1.37 -4.75
C TYR A 30 -10.77 -1.14 -3.84
N PRO A 31 -10.93 0.08 -3.29
CA PRO A 31 -12.17 0.49 -2.64
C PRO A 31 -13.28 0.49 -3.69
N VAL A 32 -14.24 -0.41 -3.53
CA VAL A 32 -15.31 -0.63 -4.51
C VAL A 32 -16.63 -0.16 -3.91
N ILE A 33 -17.10 0.96 -4.42
CA ILE A 33 -18.35 1.63 -3.99
C ILE A 33 -19.53 1.25 -4.91
N PHE A 34 -19.25 0.57 -6.04
CA PHE A 34 -20.26 0.27 -7.06
C PHE A 34 -20.85 -1.14 -6.93
N GLN A 35 -22.19 -1.22 -6.93
CA GLN A 35 -22.96 -2.47 -6.87
C GLN A 35 -22.55 -3.50 -7.94
N LYS A 36 -22.14 -3.06 -9.14
CA LYS A 36 -21.74 -3.94 -10.24
C LYS A 36 -20.51 -4.82 -9.95
N HIS A 37 -19.75 -4.50 -8.90
CA HIS A 37 -18.54 -5.21 -8.49
C HIS A 37 -18.70 -5.91 -7.13
N LYS A 38 -19.95 -6.17 -6.73
CA LYS A 38 -20.28 -6.84 -5.46
C LYS A 38 -19.72 -8.27 -5.41
N ASP A 39 -19.76 -8.99 -6.54
CA ASP A 39 -19.35 -10.40 -6.61
C ASP A 39 -17.87 -10.57 -6.95
N HIS A 40 -17.30 -9.65 -7.75
CA HIS A 40 -15.90 -9.69 -8.17
C HIS A 40 -15.28 -8.31 -7.94
N LYS A 41 -14.55 -8.19 -6.82
CA LYS A 41 -13.83 -6.96 -6.50
C LYS A 41 -12.57 -6.86 -7.37
N PRO A 42 -12.39 -5.77 -8.14
CA PRO A 42 -11.13 -5.55 -8.84
C PRO A 42 -9.97 -5.45 -7.84
N TYR A 43 -8.85 -6.03 -8.23
CA TYR A 43 -7.56 -5.93 -7.55
C TYR A 43 -6.44 -5.87 -8.58
N GLN A 44 -5.28 -5.39 -8.15
CA GLN A 44 -4.02 -5.54 -8.89
C GLN A 44 -3.15 -6.59 -8.20
N THR A 45 -2.41 -7.37 -8.97
CA THR A 45 -1.40 -8.29 -8.45
C THR A 45 -0.02 -7.70 -8.67
N VAL A 46 0.77 -7.62 -7.61
CA VAL A 46 2.17 -7.18 -7.65
C VAL A 46 3.06 -8.25 -7.03
N ILE A 47 4.27 -8.35 -7.54
CA ILE A 47 5.31 -9.20 -6.96
C ILE A 47 6.37 -8.26 -6.41
N VAL A 48 6.72 -8.44 -5.14
CA VAL A 48 7.75 -7.66 -4.46
C VAL A 48 8.84 -8.58 -3.93
N LEU A 49 10.04 -8.04 -3.80
CA LEU A 49 11.15 -8.74 -3.15
C LEU A 49 11.06 -8.56 -1.63
N GLY A 50 11.57 -9.54 -0.88
CA GLY A 50 11.71 -9.46 0.57
C GLY A 50 12.51 -8.25 1.02
N SER A 51 13.58 -7.94 0.29
CA SER A 51 14.50 -6.83 0.55
C SER A 51 13.95 -5.44 0.18
N GLN A 52 12.85 -5.36 -0.58
CA GLN A 52 12.28 -4.08 -0.95
C GLN A 52 11.63 -3.39 0.24
N LYS A 53 11.77 -2.07 0.29
CA LYS A 53 11.12 -1.25 1.31
C LYS A 53 9.62 -1.22 1.10
N LEU A 54 8.87 -1.12 2.20
CA LEU A 54 7.41 -0.96 2.12
C LEU A 54 7.01 0.30 1.33
N THR A 55 7.84 1.34 1.36
CA THR A 55 7.64 2.57 0.58
C THR A 55 7.65 2.33 -0.93
N GLU A 56 8.41 1.33 -1.42
CA GLU A 56 8.42 0.99 -2.85
C GLU A 56 7.10 0.39 -3.29
N LEU A 57 6.50 -0.48 -2.45
CA LEU A 57 5.16 -0.98 -2.68
C LEU A 57 4.16 0.19 -2.69
N ARG A 58 4.20 1.09 -1.69
CA ARG A 58 3.34 2.28 -1.64
C ARG A 58 3.40 3.06 -2.96
N ASP A 59 4.61 3.29 -3.47
CA ASP A 59 4.80 4.11 -4.67
C ASP A 59 4.26 3.43 -5.93
N SER A 60 4.28 2.09 -5.98
CA SER A 60 3.73 1.29 -7.09
C SER A 60 2.20 1.18 -7.11
N ILE A 61 1.53 1.39 -5.98
CA ILE A 61 0.06 1.29 -5.90
C ILE A 61 -0.56 2.39 -6.75
N SER A 62 -1.29 1.98 -7.78
CA SER A 62 -2.04 2.87 -8.68
C SER A 62 -3.49 2.99 -8.25
N CYS A 63 -3.86 4.00 -7.46
CA CYS A 63 -5.24 4.22 -7.02
C CYS A 63 -5.95 5.29 -7.87
N VAL A 64 -7.25 5.12 -8.14
CA VAL A 64 -8.04 6.16 -8.84
C VAL A 64 -8.16 7.44 -8.00
N SER A 65 -8.20 7.33 -6.67
CA SER A 65 -8.22 8.49 -5.77
C SER A 65 -6.96 9.34 -5.91
N ASP A 66 -5.82 8.77 -6.30
CA ASP A 66 -4.59 9.53 -6.55
C ASP A 66 -4.70 10.47 -7.76
N LEU A 67 -5.57 10.13 -8.72
CA LEU A 67 -5.80 10.89 -9.95
C LEU A 67 -6.86 11.99 -9.80
N GLN A 68 -7.50 12.07 -8.63
CA GLN A 68 -8.53 13.07 -8.40
C GLN A 68 -7.92 14.48 -8.40
N MET A 69 -8.60 15.40 -9.08
CA MET A 69 -8.22 16.80 -9.14
C MET A 69 -8.81 17.50 -7.91
N GLY A 70 -7.94 17.91 -6.99
CA GLY A 70 -8.35 18.70 -5.83
C GLY A 70 -8.42 20.18 -6.17
N GLY A 71 -9.48 20.87 -5.74
CA GLY A 71 -9.62 22.33 -5.89
C GLY A 71 -10.96 22.78 -6.48
N GLU A 72 -11.10 24.09 -6.61
CA GLU A 72 -12.29 24.75 -7.17
C GLU A 72 -11.99 25.24 -8.59
N PHE A 73 -12.65 24.62 -9.57
CA PHE A 73 -12.42 24.89 -11.00
C PHE A 73 -13.66 25.44 -11.71
N SER A 74 -14.75 25.75 -11.00
CA SER A 74 -16.02 26.22 -11.60
C SER A 74 -15.85 27.47 -12.46
N SER A 75 -14.92 28.36 -12.09
CA SER A 75 -14.63 29.58 -12.85
C SER A 75 -13.75 29.36 -14.08
N HIS A 76 -12.99 28.27 -14.14
CA HIS A 76 -12.01 27.97 -15.19
C HIS A 76 -11.98 26.46 -15.50
N PRO A 77 -13.07 25.88 -16.05
CA PRO A 77 -13.21 24.43 -16.21
C PRO A 77 -12.21 23.81 -17.20
N ASP A 78 -11.65 24.61 -18.12
CA ASP A 78 -10.68 24.15 -19.12
C ASP A 78 -9.23 24.16 -18.60
N GLN A 79 -9.00 24.68 -17.39
CA GLN A 79 -7.66 24.75 -16.82
C GLN A 79 -7.25 23.37 -16.27
N ALA A 80 -6.15 22.83 -16.80
CA ALA A 80 -5.55 21.63 -16.22
C ALA A 80 -5.04 21.94 -14.80
N PRO A 81 -5.35 21.12 -13.80
CA PRO A 81 -4.78 21.27 -12.46
C PRO A 81 -3.27 21.10 -12.50
N GLU A 82 -2.58 21.89 -11.69
CA GLU A 82 -1.12 21.77 -11.51
C GLU A 82 -0.75 20.52 -10.69
N HIS A 83 -1.65 20.07 -9.81
CA HIS A 83 -1.41 19.00 -8.86
C HIS A 83 -2.57 18.01 -8.82
N VAL A 84 -2.24 16.72 -8.69
CA VAL A 84 -3.23 15.67 -8.40
C VAL A 84 -3.28 15.38 -6.90
N SER A 85 -4.31 14.66 -6.46
CA SER A 85 -4.49 14.32 -5.04
C SER A 85 -3.29 13.61 -4.42
N LYS A 86 -2.57 12.78 -5.19
CA LYS A 86 -1.33 12.13 -4.72
C LYS A 86 -0.23 13.14 -4.34
N ASP A 87 -0.16 14.28 -5.02
CA ASP A 87 0.85 15.32 -4.77
C ASP A 87 0.54 16.11 -3.50
N LEU A 88 -0.75 16.25 -3.16
CA LEU A 88 -1.22 17.03 -2.01
C LEU A 88 -1.36 16.16 -0.75
N TYR A 89 -1.88 14.95 -0.88
CA TYR A 89 -2.25 14.06 0.21
C TYR A 89 -1.27 12.89 0.33
N LYS A 90 -0.06 13.20 0.77
CA LYS A 90 1.07 12.24 0.84
C LYS A 90 0.99 11.26 2.02
N SER A 91 0.07 11.47 2.95
CA SER A 91 -0.03 10.63 4.15
C SER A 91 -0.60 9.26 3.80
N ALA A 92 0.05 8.20 4.28
CA ALA A 92 -0.39 6.82 4.09
C ALA A 92 0.16 5.91 5.19
N PHE A 93 -0.47 4.77 5.41
CA PHE A 93 0.09 3.68 6.22
C PHE A 93 -0.22 2.31 5.65
N PHE A 94 0.65 1.35 5.95
CA PHE A 94 0.30 -0.06 5.96
C PHE A 94 0.00 -0.52 7.37
N TYR A 95 -0.95 -1.44 7.52
CA TYR A 95 -1.24 -2.09 8.79
C TYR A 95 -1.02 -3.60 8.64
N PHE A 96 0.03 -4.10 9.31
CA PHE A 96 0.40 -5.51 9.36
C PHE A 96 0.56 -5.93 10.83
N GLU A 97 -0.11 -7.02 11.22
CA GLU A 97 0.03 -7.67 12.54
C GLU A 97 0.06 -6.71 13.75
N GLY A 98 -0.86 -5.73 13.81
CA GLY A 98 -0.95 -4.80 14.94
C GLY A 98 -0.03 -3.58 14.85
N VAL A 99 0.75 -3.45 13.78
CA VAL A 99 1.68 -2.32 13.57
C VAL A 99 1.24 -1.46 12.39
N PHE A 100 1.11 -0.16 12.64
CA PHE A 100 0.90 0.87 11.63
C PHE A 100 2.24 1.42 11.13
N TYR A 101 2.62 1.04 9.92
CA TYR A 101 3.79 1.56 9.21
C TYR A 101 3.39 2.85 8.49
N ASN A 102 3.53 3.98 9.16
CA ASN A 102 3.16 5.29 8.63
C ASN A 102 4.28 5.82 7.71
N ASP A 103 3.92 6.34 6.55
CA ASP A 103 4.89 7.00 5.68
C ASP A 103 5.26 8.36 6.25
N LYS A 104 6.51 8.52 6.68
CA LYS A 104 7.04 9.76 7.27
C LYS A 104 8.16 10.38 6.43
N ARG A 105 8.27 10.01 5.14
CA ARG A 105 9.29 10.52 4.21
C ARG A 105 9.19 12.02 3.95
N HIS A 106 8.00 12.61 4.08
CA HIS A 106 7.77 14.04 3.88
C HIS A 106 7.31 14.71 5.17
N SER A 107 7.76 15.95 5.41
CA SER A 107 7.33 16.76 6.56
C SER A 107 5.82 17.04 6.59
N GLU A 108 5.15 16.94 5.44
CA GLU A 108 3.71 17.15 5.27
C GLU A 108 2.89 15.90 5.67
N CYS A 109 3.53 14.73 5.77
CA CYS A 109 2.85 13.50 6.14
C CYS A 109 2.36 13.58 7.59
N ARG A 110 1.07 13.31 7.77
CA ARG A 110 0.43 13.19 9.07
C ARG A 110 0.36 11.73 9.47
N ASP A 111 0.41 11.50 10.77
CA ASP A 111 0.19 10.18 11.34
C ASP A 111 -1.31 9.87 11.31
N LEU A 112 -1.74 9.14 10.28
CA LEU A 112 -3.14 8.77 10.08
C LEU A 112 -3.59 7.72 11.10
N SER A 113 -2.66 6.93 11.65
CA SER A 113 -2.96 5.88 12.62
C SER A 113 -3.30 6.42 14.01
N ARG A 114 -2.88 7.65 14.33
CA ARG A 114 -3.04 8.29 15.64
C ARG A 114 -4.46 8.19 16.18
N THR A 115 -5.45 8.61 15.41
CA THR A 115 -6.85 8.60 15.85
C THR A 115 -7.35 7.18 16.14
N ILE A 116 -6.90 6.19 15.37
CA ILE A 116 -7.28 4.79 15.54
C ILE A 116 -6.70 4.24 16.85
N ILE A 117 -5.44 4.56 17.13
CA ILE A 117 -4.74 4.15 18.36
C ILE A 117 -5.37 4.81 19.58
N GLU A 118 -5.53 6.13 19.58
CA GLU A 118 -6.17 6.88 20.66
C GLU A 118 -7.60 6.37 20.91
N TRP A 119 -8.35 6.11 19.84
CA TRP A 119 -9.67 5.49 19.93
C TRP A 119 -9.59 4.11 20.58
N SER A 120 -8.66 3.25 20.18
CA SER A 120 -8.50 1.90 20.73
C SER A 120 -8.17 1.89 22.22
N GLU A 121 -7.36 2.84 22.69
CA GLU A 121 -6.90 2.96 24.08
C GLU A 121 -7.94 3.60 25.00
N SER A 122 -8.84 4.44 24.45
CA SER A 122 -9.79 5.22 25.25
C SER A 122 -10.74 4.38 26.12
N HIS A 123 -10.95 3.11 25.81
CA HIS A 123 -11.80 2.20 26.56
C HIS A 123 -11.20 0.79 26.55
N ASP A 124 -11.50 -0.01 27.59
CA ASP A 124 -11.15 -1.44 27.61
C ASP A 124 -11.98 -2.21 26.58
N ARG A 125 -11.49 -2.21 25.33
CA ARG A 125 -12.14 -2.85 24.17
C ARG A 125 -11.49 -4.17 23.77
N GLY A 126 -10.45 -4.60 24.49
CA GLY A 126 -9.70 -5.82 24.16
C GLY A 126 -8.82 -5.72 22.89
N TYR A 127 -8.61 -4.52 22.35
CA TYR A 127 -7.61 -4.30 21.30
C TYR A 127 -6.23 -4.19 21.95
N GLY A 128 -5.38 -5.19 21.71
CA GLY A 128 -4.04 -5.25 22.31
C GLY A 128 -2.99 -4.50 21.49
N ASN A 129 -2.20 -3.66 22.18
CA ASN A 129 -0.90 -3.12 21.77
C ASN A 129 -0.76 -2.75 20.28
N LEU A 130 -1.62 -1.85 19.79
CA LEU A 130 -1.39 -1.22 18.49
C LEU A 130 -0.10 -0.40 18.55
N GLN A 131 0.77 -0.58 17.56
CA GLN A 131 2.06 0.10 17.50
C GLN A 131 2.19 0.94 16.24
N THR A 132 3.13 1.87 16.25
CA THR A 132 3.48 2.66 15.06
C THR A 132 4.95 2.49 14.73
N ALA A 133 5.26 2.40 13.44
CA ALA A 133 6.60 2.41 12.90
C ALA A 133 6.70 3.36 11.69
N LYS A 134 7.92 3.76 11.33
CA LYS A 134 8.18 4.51 10.09
C LYS A 134 8.24 3.54 8.92
N MET A 135 7.44 3.77 7.90
CA MET A 135 7.36 2.88 6.72
C MET A 135 8.71 2.77 5.99
N GLU A 136 9.46 3.86 5.93
CA GLU A 136 10.75 3.95 5.23
C GLU A 136 11.90 3.17 5.87
N ASP A 137 11.71 2.69 7.10
CA ASP A 137 12.71 1.95 7.87
C ASP A 137 12.54 0.41 7.76
N TYR A 138 11.50 -0.07 7.07
CA TYR A 138 11.14 -1.49 7.02
C TYR A 138 11.09 -2.05 5.60
N THR A 139 11.46 -3.31 5.49
CA THR A 139 11.34 -4.17 4.30
C THR A 139 10.32 -5.29 4.55
N PHE A 140 10.00 -6.09 3.52
CA PHE A 140 9.14 -7.26 3.70
C PHE A 140 9.79 -8.37 4.54
N ASN A 141 11.13 -8.46 4.53
CA ASN A 141 11.89 -9.39 5.37
C ASN A 141 11.76 -9.10 6.87
N ASP A 142 11.43 -7.86 7.24
CA ASP A 142 11.25 -7.45 8.63
C ASP A 142 9.84 -7.78 9.16
N LEU A 143 8.91 -8.19 8.29
CA LEU A 143 7.52 -8.40 8.65
C LEU A 143 7.24 -9.84 9.07
N SER A 144 6.46 -9.99 10.14
CA SER A 144 5.74 -11.23 10.42
C SER A 144 4.39 -11.17 9.71
N ILE A 145 4.15 -12.07 8.77
CA ILE A 145 2.94 -12.05 7.92
C ILE A 145 2.32 -13.44 7.80
N LYS A 146 1.01 -13.47 7.56
CA LYS A 146 0.21 -14.67 7.36
C LYS A 146 -0.29 -14.69 5.92
N ILE A 147 0.00 -15.77 5.22
CA ILE A 147 -0.51 -16.00 3.86
C ILE A 147 -2.03 -16.13 3.92
N GLY A 148 -2.72 -15.44 3.01
CA GLY A 148 -4.19 -15.41 2.92
C GLY A 148 -4.89 -14.55 3.98
N PHE A 149 -4.16 -13.88 4.87
CA PHE A 149 -4.74 -12.96 5.85
C PHE A 149 -4.92 -11.55 5.28
N PRO A 150 -6.06 -10.89 5.49
CA PRO A 150 -6.30 -9.53 4.99
C PRO A 150 -5.57 -8.48 5.83
N TYR A 151 -4.70 -7.73 5.16
CA TYR A 151 -4.03 -6.55 5.69
C TYR A 151 -4.60 -5.27 5.07
N LEU A 152 -4.20 -4.10 5.57
CA LEU A 152 -4.75 -2.82 5.14
C LEU A 152 -3.64 -1.88 4.66
N PHE A 153 -3.89 -1.22 3.54
CA PHE A 153 -3.22 0.00 3.14
C PHE A 153 -4.25 1.13 3.13
N CYS A 154 -3.93 2.25 3.77
CA CYS A 154 -4.76 3.44 3.76
C CYS A 154 -3.93 4.62 3.27
N HIS A 155 -4.46 5.41 2.35
CA HIS A 155 -3.86 6.66 1.90
C HIS A 155 -4.91 7.76 1.81
N GLN A 156 -4.48 9.02 1.76
CA GLN A 156 -5.34 10.21 1.71
C GLN A 156 -6.29 10.41 2.91
N GLY A 157 -6.25 9.51 3.90
CA GLY A 157 -7.00 9.60 5.16
C GLY A 157 -8.19 8.64 5.26
N ASP A 158 -8.77 8.26 4.13
CA ASP A 158 -9.98 7.42 4.07
C ASP A 158 -10.00 6.41 2.89
N CYS A 159 -8.99 6.44 2.01
CA CYS A 159 -8.93 5.53 0.87
C CYS A 159 -8.26 4.21 1.30
N GLU A 160 -9.10 3.22 1.59
CA GLU A 160 -8.71 1.92 2.15
C GLU A 160 -8.61 0.82 1.10
N HIS A 161 -7.50 0.09 1.13
CA HIS A 161 -7.18 -1.01 0.24
C HIS A 161 -6.85 -2.26 1.06
N ILE A 162 -7.56 -3.36 0.78
CA ILE A 162 -7.21 -4.65 1.38
C ILE A 162 -6.03 -5.24 0.63
N ILE A 163 -5.02 -5.69 1.38
CA ILE A 163 -3.84 -6.37 0.87
C ILE A 163 -3.92 -7.84 1.28
N LEU A 164 -3.79 -8.74 0.31
CA LEU A 164 -3.70 -10.17 0.53
C LEU A 164 -2.38 -10.68 -0.02
N ILE A 165 -1.58 -11.28 0.84
CA ILE A 165 -0.37 -11.99 0.42
C ILE A 165 -0.78 -13.43 0.10
N THR A 166 -0.69 -13.83 -1.16
CA THR A 166 -1.22 -15.11 -1.64
C THR A 166 -0.16 -16.17 -1.82
N ASP A 167 1.10 -15.78 -2.00
CA ASP A 167 2.22 -16.68 -2.22
C ASP A 167 3.52 -16.05 -1.70
N ILE A 168 4.42 -16.89 -1.19
CA ILE A 168 5.77 -16.53 -0.75
C ILE A 168 6.71 -17.66 -1.20
N ARG A 169 7.77 -17.33 -1.93
CA ARG A 169 8.69 -18.32 -2.51
C ARG A 169 10.14 -17.83 -2.56
#